data_AF-A0A6B8KDL1-F1
#
_entry.id   AF-A0A6B8KDL1-F1
#
_cell.length_a   1.000
_cell.length_b   1.000
_cell.length_c   1.000
_cell.angle_alpha   90.00
_cell.angle_beta   90.00
_cell.angle_gamma   90.00
#
_symmetry.space_group_name_H-M   'P 1'
#
loop_
_entity.id
_entity.type
_entity.pdbx_description
1 polymer ?
#
loop_
_entity_poly.entity_id
_entity_poly.type
_entity_poly.pdbx_seq_one_letter_code
_entity_poly.pdbx_strand_id
1 'polypeptide(L)'
;MPEDKVVEGRTLYLPLPTLLLLSPGQFGSVVAHELAHFAGEDTEYSLRIAPNYASMSRSLSAFSGDAPDDDKRSPLSTLFVTLPAIFQGVLLIDLFHGAVQRWSRARELEADAAASKLFGPEVVATALLRFCAFAPLLGKALQQIVEEGAESEDLVRDFAKAIREAPAQDAQALLSVETPHPFDSHPPMSARIEALGLKADEALLDQAGARAPEDFEVTLIDAFADAPALSRRLTADVFAKFRQERAMIVSQLRENTQKPVETWEFSEGPTGLLSLLNGHAFAGMMLAAIGFAMLAGLWMRPDHRENWVVISGAVAMFVAGVLYVFYARRPFGDTDEPFFQIAEDSCQFRDLETTLPWNDVEDLSAVENNGLSVAFLLKEEAQFRPAQSSGKRTRYDAEKRTIVMRVKKIQGWKPQAFVEEIGHALRSSRARSALKLFGTDTA
;
A
#
# COMPACT_ATOMS: atom_id res chain seq x y z
N MET A 1 -11.84 21.61 -5.34
CA MET A 1 -12.11 22.81 -4.50
C MET A 1 -13.60 23.14 -4.64
N PRO A 2 -14.28 23.72 -3.64
CA PRO A 2 -15.75 23.84 -3.62
C PRO A 2 -16.40 24.68 -4.75
N GLU A 3 -15.65 25.30 -5.65
CA GLU A 3 -16.23 26.06 -6.78
C GLU A 3 -15.59 25.76 -8.15
N ASP A 4 -14.69 24.77 -8.31
CA ASP A 4 -13.93 24.51 -9.56
C ASP A 4 -13.24 25.75 -10.19
N LYS A 5 -13.17 26.87 -9.45
CA LYS A 5 -12.49 28.09 -9.87
C LYS A 5 -11.00 27.93 -9.63
N VAL A 6 -10.23 28.12 -10.70
CA VAL A 6 -8.79 28.32 -10.61
C VAL A 6 -8.58 29.69 -9.97
N VAL A 7 -8.04 29.70 -8.76
CA VAL A 7 -7.60 30.94 -8.10
C VAL A 7 -6.18 31.23 -8.59
N GLU A 8 -5.98 32.34 -9.28
CA GLU A 8 -4.67 32.73 -9.82
C GLU A 8 -3.93 33.68 -8.85
N GLY A 9 -2.60 33.54 -8.79
CA GLY A 9 -1.75 34.39 -7.96
C GLY A 9 -1.53 33.89 -6.53
N ARG A 10 -1.13 34.80 -5.64
CA ARG A 10 -0.85 34.52 -4.22
C ARG A 10 -2.17 34.31 -3.49
N THR A 11 -2.44 33.07 -3.11
CA THR A 11 -3.72 32.65 -2.50
C THR A 11 -3.47 32.13 -1.09
N LEU A 12 -4.19 32.68 -0.11
CA LEU A 12 -4.22 32.19 1.26
C LEU A 12 -5.50 31.40 1.50
N TYR A 13 -5.35 30.15 1.97
CA TYR A 13 -6.48 29.33 2.39
C TYR A 13 -6.68 29.47 3.89
N LEU A 14 -7.88 29.85 4.30
CA LEU A 14 -8.25 30.02 5.70
C LEU A 14 -9.32 28.98 6.07
N PRO A 15 -8.97 27.96 6.86
CA PRO A 15 -9.98 27.03 7.38
C PRO A 15 -10.94 27.77 8.33
N LEU A 16 -12.24 27.81 8.03
CA LEU A 16 -13.20 28.50 8.90
C LEU A 16 -13.18 28.02 10.36
N PRO A 17 -13.03 26.71 10.67
CA PRO A 17 -12.96 26.23 12.05
C PRO A 17 -11.83 26.86 12.87
N THR A 18 -10.73 27.29 12.25
CA THR A 18 -9.58 27.85 12.96
C THR A 18 -9.83 29.30 13.39
N LEU A 19 -10.80 29.99 12.78
CA LEU A 19 -11.27 31.31 13.21
C LEU A 19 -12.04 31.25 14.55
N LEU A 20 -12.57 30.08 14.89
CA LEU A 20 -13.21 29.81 16.18
C LEU A 20 -12.20 29.49 17.29
N LEU A 21 -10.91 29.37 16.96
CA LEU A 21 -9.85 28.98 17.88
C LEU A 21 -9.01 30.14 18.37
N LEU A 22 -9.18 31.34 17.79
CA LEU A 22 -8.26 32.45 17.95
C LEU A 22 -9.01 33.75 18.24
N SER A 23 -8.52 34.53 19.21
CA SER A 23 -8.96 35.92 19.40
C SER A 23 -8.60 36.77 18.17
N PRO A 24 -9.19 37.96 17.98
CA PRO A 24 -8.87 38.81 16.82
C PRO A 24 -7.38 39.13 16.67
N GLY A 25 -6.67 39.35 17.80
CA GLY A 25 -5.22 39.57 17.79
C GLY A 25 -4.42 38.31 17.42
N GLN A 26 -4.85 37.14 17.90
CA GLN A 26 -4.23 35.85 17.57
C GLN A 26 -4.49 35.47 16.11
N PHE A 27 -5.68 35.72 15.59
CA PHE A 27 -5.98 35.52 14.18
C PHE A 27 -5.17 36.46 13.30
N GLY A 28 -5.10 37.74 13.68
CA GLY A 28 -4.25 38.73 13.00
C GLY A 28 -2.78 38.33 12.98
N SER A 29 -2.26 37.73 14.07
CA SER A 29 -0.88 37.25 14.13
C SER A 29 -0.62 36.06 13.20
N VAL A 30 -1.57 35.12 13.08
CA VAL A 30 -1.51 34.02 12.10
C VAL A 30 -1.54 34.57 10.67
N VAL A 31 -2.45 35.50 10.35
CA VAL A 31 -2.49 36.13 9.02
C VAL A 31 -1.20 36.89 8.72
N ALA A 32 -0.62 37.59 9.70
CA ALA A 32 0.66 38.28 9.53
C ALA A 32 1.82 37.31 9.30
N HIS A 33 1.83 36.15 9.97
CA HIS A 33 2.78 35.07 9.72
C HIS A 33 2.65 34.55 8.28
N GLU A 34 1.44 34.24 7.82
CA GLU A 34 1.18 33.78 6.44
C GLU A 34 1.53 34.84 5.39
N LEU A 35 1.28 36.13 5.69
CA LEU A 35 1.68 37.25 4.83
C LEU A 35 3.19 37.48 4.81
N ALA A 36 3.90 37.17 5.89
CA ALA A 36 5.35 37.21 5.92
C ALA A 36 5.95 36.17 4.96
N HIS A 37 5.34 34.99 4.84
CA HIS A 37 5.66 34.05 3.76
C HIS A 37 5.42 34.66 2.37
N PHE A 38 4.35 35.42 2.12
CA PHE A 38 4.20 36.06 0.82
C PHE A 38 5.22 37.18 0.52
N ALA A 39 5.71 37.87 1.56
CA ALA A 39 6.65 38.99 1.44
C ALA A 39 8.11 38.55 1.25
N GLY A 40 8.52 37.42 1.83
CA GLY A 40 9.91 36.92 1.85
C GLY A 40 10.42 36.27 0.56
N GLU A 41 9.91 36.64 -0.63
CA GLU A 41 10.21 35.97 -1.93
C GLU A 41 9.84 34.46 -1.98
N ASP A 42 9.04 34.01 -1.02
CA ASP A 42 8.74 32.59 -0.72
C ASP A 42 7.81 31.93 -1.76
N THR A 43 7.31 32.72 -2.71
CA THR A 43 6.65 32.18 -3.91
C THR A 43 7.66 31.46 -4.80
N GLU A 44 8.93 31.88 -4.83
CA GLU A 44 9.96 31.23 -5.65
C GLU A 44 10.44 29.89 -5.05
N TYR A 45 10.50 29.77 -3.72
CA TYR A 45 10.81 28.52 -3.03
C TYR A 45 9.72 27.46 -3.26
N SER A 46 8.45 27.79 -3.01
CA SER A 46 7.32 26.87 -3.21
C SER A 46 7.07 26.54 -4.69
N LEU A 47 7.38 27.46 -5.62
CA LEU A 47 7.21 27.23 -7.06
C LEU A 47 8.42 26.56 -7.73
N ARG A 48 9.65 26.73 -7.22
CA ARG A 48 10.87 26.18 -7.86
C ARG A 48 11.53 25.06 -7.08
N ILE A 49 11.53 25.08 -5.76
CA ILE A 49 12.30 24.11 -4.96
C ILE A 49 11.42 22.93 -4.55
N ALA A 50 10.20 23.15 -4.06
CA ALA A 50 9.30 22.06 -3.65
C ALA A 50 8.91 21.10 -4.80
N PRO A 51 8.56 21.56 -6.02
CA PRO A 51 8.22 20.67 -7.13
C PRO A 51 9.45 19.90 -7.66
N ASN A 52 10.62 20.55 -7.68
CA ASN A 52 11.87 19.93 -8.11
C ASN A 52 12.35 18.89 -7.09
N TYR A 53 12.22 19.17 -5.79
CA TYR A 53 12.46 18.21 -4.72
C TYR A 53 11.49 17.02 -4.79
N ALA A 54 10.18 17.27 -4.90
CA ALA A 54 9.18 16.21 -5.08
C ALA A 54 9.40 15.41 -6.37
N SER A 55 9.89 16.05 -7.44
CA SER A 55 10.29 15.38 -8.68
C SER A 55 11.54 14.52 -8.51
N MET A 56 12.57 15.00 -7.80
CA MET A 56 13.79 14.24 -7.49
C MET A 56 13.48 13.03 -6.59
N SER A 57 12.67 13.21 -5.54
CA SER A 57 12.21 12.12 -4.67
C SER A 57 11.38 11.10 -5.43
N ARG A 58 10.40 11.54 -6.26
CA ARG A 58 9.64 10.63 -7.13
C ARG A 58 10.51 9.89 -8.13
N SER A 59 11.49 10.56 -8.73
CA SER A 59 12.42 9.95 -9.68
C SER A 59 13.27 8.89 -8.99
N LEU A 60 13.76 9.16 -7.78
CA LEU A 60 14.53 8.19 -7.00
C LEU A 60 13.65 7.03 -6.52
N SER A 61 12.43 7.29 -6.05
CA SER A 61 11.44 6.27 -5.69
C SER A 61 11.02 5.40 -6.87
N ALA A 62 11.01 5.94 -8.09
CA ALA A 62 10.79 5.17 -9.31
C ALA A 62 12.02 4.34 -9.74
N PHE A 63 13.21 4.62 -9.19
CA PHE A 63 14.40 3.77 -9.34
C PHE A 63 14.51 2.69 -8.24
N SER A 64 13.90 2.91 -7.07
CA SER A 64 13.89 1.96 -5.94
C SER A 64 12.60 1.15 -5.80
N GLY A 65 11.49 1.56 -6.42
CA GLY A 65 10.24 0.82 -6.53
C GLY A 65 9.91 0.50 -7.98
N ASP A 66 9.59 -0.77 -8.25
CA ASP A 66 9.13 -1.32 -9.53
C ASP A 66 9.87 -0.82 -10.78
N ALA A 67 11.10 -1.32 -10.96
CA ALA A 67 11.55 -1.53 -12.33
C ALA A 67 10.59 -2.55 -12.98
N PRO A 68 10.00 -2.28 -14.15
CA PRO A 68 9.24 -3.28 -14.88
C PRO A 68 10.11 -4.53 -15.07
N ASP A 69 9.51 -5.70 -14.84
CA ASP A 69 10.11 -7.05 -14.83
C ASP A 69 10.79 -7.48 -16.16
N ASP A 70 10.98 -6.55 -17.10
CA ASP A 70 11.48 -6.76 -18.46
C ASP A 70 12.90 -6.21 -18.69
N ASP A 71 13.52 -5.55 -17.68
CA ASP A 71 14.85 -4.98 -17.86
C ASP A 71 15.95 -6.04 -17.70
N LYS A 72 16.47 -6.51 -18.84
CA LYS A 72 17.61 -7.44 -18.98
C LYS A 72 18.94 -6.81 -18.52
N ARG A 73 19.01 -6.27 -17.31
CA ARG A 73 20.25 -5.72 -16.73
C ARG A 73 21.11 -6.85 -16.17
N SER A 74 22.38 -6.87 -16.56
CA SER A 74 23.36 -7.82 -16.03
C SER A 74 23.51 -7.62 -14.51
N PRO A 75 23.62 -8.70 -13.70
CA PRO A 75 23.84 -8.62 -12.25
C PRO A 75 25.05 -7.74 -11.89
N LEU A 76 26.07 -7.74 -12.74
CA LEU A 76 27.26 -6.90 -12.58
C LEU A 76 26.97 -5.41 -12.82
N SER A 77 26.12 -5.06 -13.79
CA SER A 77 25.71 -3.65 -14.00
C SER A 77 24.84 -3.12 -12.86
N THR A 78 24.00 -3.96 -12.26
CA THR A 78 23.19 -3.60 -11.10
C THR A 78 24.07 -3.31 -9.88
N LEU A 79 25.09 -4.14 -9.64
CA LEU A 79 26.04 -3.99 -8.52
C LEU A 79 27.00 -2.81 -8.67
N PHE A 80 27.53 -2.54 -9.87
CA PHE A 80 28.60 -1.56 -10.07
C PHE A 80 28.16 -0.21 -10.66
N VAL A 81 26.92 -0.10 -11.15
CA VAL A 81 26.41 1.15 -11.76
C VAL A 81 25.12 1.58 -11.10
N THR A 82 24.12 0.70 -11.03
CA THR A 82 22.78 1.05 -10.50
C THR A 82 22.79 1.30 -9.00
N LEU A 83 23.37 0.40 -8.20
CA LEU A 83 23.41 0.55 -6.74
C LEU A 83 24.23 1.77 -6.26
N PRO A 84 25.44 2.06 -6.80
CA PRO A 84 26.16 3.27 -6.44
C PRO A 84 25.42 4.56 -6.83
N ALA A 85 24.73 4.58 -7.99
CA ALA A 85 23.94 5.72 -8.42
C ALA A 85 22.71 5.95 -7.52
N ILE A 86 22.03 4.88 -7.10
CA ILE A 86 20.94 4.94 -6.11
C ILE A 86 21.48 5.47 -4.78
N PHE A 87 22.60 4.94 -4.30
CA PHE A 87 23.21 5.39 -3.03
C PHE A 87 23.63 6.86 -3.07
N GLN A 88 24.20 7.32 -4.19
CA GLN A 88 24.51 8.74 -4.41
C GLN A 88 23.25 9.61 -4.51
N GLY A 89 22.18 9.10 -5.13
CA GLY A 89 20.87 9.75 -5.17
C GLY A 89 20.24 9.90 -3.78
N VAL A 90 20.27 8.83 -2.96
CA VAL A 90 19.79 8.86 -1.56
C VAL A 90 20.60 9.86 -0.74
N LEU A 91 21.94 9.80 -0.81
CA LEU A 91 22.82 10.72 -0.09
C LEU A 91 22.61 12.19 -0.49
N LEU A 92 22.41 12.46 -1.78
CA LEU A 92 22.12 13.80 -2.29
C LEU A 92 20.76 14.30 -1.76
N ILE A 93 19.73 13.44 -1.75
CA ILE A 93 18.43 13.77 -1.17
C ILE A 93 18.56 14.02 0.33
N ASP A 94 19.33 13.22 1.08
CA ASP A 94 19.51 13.42 2.54
C ASP A 94 20.22 14.74 2.87
N LEU A 95 21.25 15.10 2.10
CA LEU A 95 21.96 16.37 2.26
C LEU A 95 21.09 17.57 1.87
N PHE A 96 20.32 17.43 0.79
CA PHE A 96 19.38 18.44 0.33
C PHE A 96 18.19 18.58 1.28
N HIS A 97 17.70 17.47 1.84
CA HIS A 97 16.68 17.40 2.88
C HIS A 97 17.13 18.14 4.14
N GLY A 98 18.35 17.89 4.62
CA GLY A 98 18.92 18.62 5.76
C GLY A 98 19.12 20.12 5.51
N ALA A 99 19.33 20.54 4.26
CA ALA A 99 19.42 21.96 3.88
C ALA A 99 18.03 22.62 3.75
N VAL A 100 17.09 21.94 3.09
CA VAL A 100 15.67 22.32 2.93
C VAL A 100 14.99 22.45 4.28
N GLN A 101 15.19 21.48 5.17
CA GLN A 101 14.66 21.54 6.53
C GLN A 101 15.24 22.72 7.33
N ARG A 102 16.55 22.96 7.26
CA ARG A 102 17.19 24.10 7.95
C ARG A 102 16.65 25.44 7.46
N TRP A 103 16.45 25.57 6.14
CA TRP A 103 15.92 26.79 5.54
C TRP A 103 14.42 26.95 5.82
N SER A 104 13.64 25.86 5.82
CA SER A 104 12.24 25.87 6.23
C SER A 104 12.09 26.33 7.67
N ARG A 105 12.90 25.77 8.59
CA ARG A 105 12.90 26.17 10.00
C ARG A 105 13.26 27.65 10.19
N ALA A 106 14.27 28.15 9.49
CA ALA A 106 14.65 29.56 9.58
C ALA A 106 13.53 30.50 9.11
N ARG A 107 12.81 30.15 8.04
CA ARG A 107 11.68 30.93 7.52
C ARG A 107 10.50 30.98 8.48
N GLU A 108 10.18 29.87 9.14
CA GLU A 108 9.14 29.83 10.18
C GLU A 108 9.46 30.80 11.33
N LEU A 109 10.72 30.83 11.78
CA LEU A 109 11.17 31.77 12.82
C LEU A 109 11.15 33.24 12.33
N GLU A 110 11.49 33.50 11.06
CA GLU A 110 11.40 34.83 10.46
C GLU A 110 9.96 35.32 10.32
N ALA A 111 9.04 34.43 9.93
CA ALA A 111 7.61 34.72 9.86
C ALA A 111 7.02 34.98 11.26
N ASP A 112 7.41 34.20 12.26
CA ASP A 112 7.07 34.45 13.67
C ASP A 112 7.59 35.80 14.16
N ALA A 113 8.84 36.13 13.83
CA ALA A 113 9.44 37.42 14.15
C ALA A 113 8.75 38.59 13.42
N ALA A 114 8.24 38.38 12.21
CA ALA A 114 7.47 39.38 11.48
C ALA A 114 6.08 39.60 12.11
N ALA A 115 5.38 38.53 12.46
CA ALA A 115 4.09 38.59 13.15
C ALA A 115 4.23 39.23 14.54
N SER A 116 5.30 38.92 15.28
CA SER A 116 5.51 39.44 16.63
C SER A 116 5.79 40.95 16.66
N LYS A 117 6.35 41.52 15.59
CA LYS A 117 6.50 42.98 15.46
C LYS A 117 5.14 43.71 15.39
N LEU A 118 4.09 43.04 14.91
CA LEU A 118 2.76 43.63 14.75
C LEU A 118 1.85 43.34 15.94
N PHE A 119 1.88 42.13 16.46
CA PHE A 119 0.92 41.65 17.48
C PHE A 119 1.54 41.35 18.84
N GLY A 120 2.87 41.42 18.95
CA GLY A 120 3.62 41.06 20.15
C GLY A 120 3.95 39.56 20.23
N PRO A 121 5.05 39.20 20.90
CA PRO A 121 5.52 37.81 20.97
C PRO A 121 4.56 36.88 21.71
N GLU A 122 3.91 37.36 22.78
CA GLU A 122 2.96 36.54 23.57
C GLU A 122 1.74 36.15 22.74
N VAL A 123 1.20 37.06 21.94
CA VAL A 123 0.03 36.79 21.08
C VAL A 123 0.36 35.75 20.01
N VAL A 124 1.55 35.83 19.41
CA VAL A 124 2.03 34.83 18.44
C VAL A 124 2.20 33.47 19.11
N ALA A 125 2.90 33.42 20.25
CA ALA A 125 3.17 32.18 20.96
C ALA A 125 1.88 31.48 21.43
N THR A 126 0.95 32.23 22.01
CA THR A 126 -0.35 31.68 22.46
C THR A 126 -1.21 31.24 21.27
N ALA A 127 -1.16 31.93 20.12
CA ALA A 127 -1.87 31.49 18.91
C ALA A 127 -1.36 30.14 18.38
N LEU A 128 -0.03 29.97 18.32
CA LEU A 128 0.61 28.71 17.90
C LEU A 128 0.24 27.55 18.82
N LEU A 129 0.41 27.73 20.12
CA LEU A 129 0.08 26.72 21.13
C LEU A 129 -1.40 26.35 21.10
N ARG A 130 -2.28 27.33 20.96
CA ARG A 130 -3.73 27.11 20.96
C ARG A 130 -4.19 26.36 19.72
N PHE A 131 -3.65 26.67 18.55
CA PHE A 131 -3.97 25.92 17.33
C PHE A 131 -3.64 24.42 17.49
N CYS A 132 -2.45 24.11 17.99
CA CYS A 132 -2.03 22.73 18.22
C CYS A 132 -2.83 22.04 19.34
N ALA A 133 -3.16 22.77 20.42
CA ALA A 133 -3.89 22.22 21.56
C ALA A 133 -5.31 21.77 21.19
N PHE A 134 -5.96 22.47 20.26
CA PHE A 134 -7.33 22.16 19.83
C PHE A 134 -7.40 21.35 18.53
N ALA A 135 -6.27 21.08 17.86
CA ALA A 135 -6.21 20.24 16.65
C ALA A 135 -6.82 18.83 16.83
N PRO A 136 -6.62 18.12 17.97
CA PRO A 136 -7.25 16.80 18.16
C PRO A 136 -8.78 16.83 18.16
N LEU A 137 -9.39 17.92 18.61
CA LEU A 137 -10.86 18.08 18.58
C LEU A 137 -11.36 18.19 17.13
N LEU A 138 -10.63 18.92 16.29
CA LEU A 138 -10.96 19.04 14.86
C LEU A 138 -10.76 17.70 14.15
N GLY A 139 -9.66 17.02 14.46
CA GLY A 139 -9.37 15.67 13.96
C GLY A 139 -10.48 14.69 14.31
N LYS A 140 -10.97 14.70 15.55
CA LYS A 140 -12.09 13.84 15.98
C LYS A 140 -13.39 14.16 15.23
N ALA A 141 -13.73 15.44 15.07
CA ALA A 141 -14.92 15.83 14.32
C ALA A 141 -14.84 15.38 12.84
N LEU A 142 -13.67 15.55 12.21
CA LEU A 142 -13.44 15.07 10.85
C LEU A 142 -13.49 13.53 10.75
N GLN A 143 -12.94 12.83 11.75
CA GLN A 143 -12.98 11.37 11.82
C GLN A 143 -14.43 10.85 11.88
N GLN A 144 -15.28 11.46 12.72
CA GLN A 144 -16.70 11.09 12.80
C GLN A 144 -17.44 11.27 11.46
N ILE A 145 -17.08 12.29 10.68
CA ILE A 145 -17.68 12.53 9.36
C ILE A 145 -17.19 11.47 8.36
N VAL A 146 -15.88 11.23 8.31
CA VAL A 146 -15.26 10.37 7.29
C VAL A 146 -15.48 8.88 7.58
N GLU A 147 -15.29 8.45 8.82
CA GLU A 147 -15.34 7.04 9.22
C GLU A 147 -16.75 6.61 9.66
N GLU A 148 -17.44 7.43 10.46
CA GLU A 148 -18.75 7.09 11.03
C GLU A 148 -19.93 7.59 10.17
N GLY A 149 -19.64 8.42 9.15
CA GLY A 149 -20.65 8.99 8.28
C GLY A 149 -21.59 9.99 8.98
N ALA A 150 -21.10 10.64 10.04
CA ALA A 150 -21.86 11.67 10.75
C ALA A 150 -22.19 12.85 9.82
N GLU A 151 -23.47 13.20 9.71
CA GLU A 151 -23.94 14.36 8.96
C GLU A 151 -24.01 15.60 9.85
N SER A 152 -23.82 16.78 9.26
CA SER A 152 -23.97 18.07 9.95
C SER A 152 -24.60 19.10 9.03
N GLU A 153 -25.52 19.91 9.57
CA GLU A 153 -26.07 21.07 8.87
C GLU A 153 -25.13 22.28 8.93
N ASP A 154 -24.27 22.35 9.95
CA ASP A 154 -23.35 23.46 10.21
C ASP A 154 -22.14 22.96 11.01
N LEU A 155 -21.11 22.49 10.28
CA LEU A 155 -19.93 21.86 10.88
C LEU A 155 -19.13 22.84 11.73
N VAL A 156 -19.08 24.11 11.32
CA VAL A 156 -18.36 25.16 12.07
C VAL A 156 -19.07 25.39 13.40
N ARG A 157 -20.40 25.42 13.43
CA ARG A 157 -21.18 25.55 14.67
C ARG A 157 -21.01 24.34 15.59
N ASP A 158 -21.03 23.14 15.04
CA ASP A 158 -20.80 21.92 15.82
C ASP A 158 -19.39 21.90 16.43
N PHE A 159 -18.39 22.34 15.65
CA PHE A 159 -17.03 22.51 16.14
C PHE A 159 -16.93 23.58 17.22
N ALA A 160 -17.59 24.73 17.06
CA ALA A 160 -17.64 25.79 18.06
C ALA A 160 -18.27 25.31 19.38
N LYS A 161 -19.31 24.49 19.30
CA LYS A 161 -19.91 23.83 20.46
C LYS A 161 -18.90 22.88 21.13
N ALA A 162 -18.22 22.03 20.35
CA ALA A 162 -17.23 21.09 20.86
C ALA A 162 -16.07 21.80 21.56
N ILE A 163 -15.55 22.89 20.98
CA ILE A 163 -14.51 23.74 21.60
C ILE A 163 -14.99 24.32 22.93
N ARG A 164 -16.23 24.84 22.98
CA ARG A 164 -16.79 25.41 24.22
C ARG A 164 -16.99 24.36 25.31
N GLU A 165 -17.34 23.14 24.95
CA GLU A 165 -17.57 22.05 25.90
C GLU A 165 -16.28 21.32 26.30
N ALA A 166 -15.21 21.50 25.53
CA ALA A 166 -13.92 20.88 25.83
C ALA A 166 -13.32 21.42 27.14
N PRO A 167 -12.68 20.55 27.95
CA PRO A 167 -11.89 20.98 29.10
C PRO A 167 -10.67 21.79 28.64
N ALA A 168 -9.95 22.37 29.60
CA ALA A 168 -8.64 22.95 29.29
C ALA A 168 -7.74 21.87 28.64
N GLN A 169 -7.04 22.26 27.58
CA GLN A 169 -6.16 21.39 26.82
C GLN A 169 -4.76 21.39 27.43
N ASP A 170 -4.08 20.23 27.38
CA ASP A 170 -2.69 20.12 27.83
C ASP A 170 -1.73 20.68 26.78
N ALA A 171 -1.41 21.98 26.90
CA ALA A 171 -0.45 22.64 26.02
C ALA A 171 1.02 22.22 26.29
N GLN A 172 1.32 21.68 27.48
CA GLN A 172 2.68 21.24 27.83
C GLN A 172 3.10 20.06 26.96
N ALA A 173 2.18 19.14 26.67
CA ALA A 173 2.41 17.99 25.80
C ALA A 173 2.85 18.38 24.38
N LEU A 174 2.60 19.63 23.94
CA LEU A 174 2.86 20.12 22.59
C LEU A 174 4.29 20.66 22.41
N LEU A 175 5.01 20.95 23.50
CA LEU A 175 6.34 21.58 23.44
C LEU A 175 7.42 20.71 22.80
N SER A 176 7.25 19.38 22.88
CA SER A 176 8.15 18.37 22.33
C SER A 176 7.56 17.63 21.13
N VAL A 177 6.38 18.03 20.63
CA VAL A 177 5.80 17.45 19.42
C VAL A 177 6.60 17.96 18.23
N GLU A 178 7.57 17.16 17.80
CA GLU A 178 8.03 17.14 16.42
C GLU A 178 6.99 16.32 15.65
N THR A 179 6.29 16.91 14.67
CA THR A 179 5.39 16.14 13.82
C THR A 179 6.23 15.08 13.09
N PRO A 180 6.00 13.76 13.34
CA PRO A 180 6.83 12.72 12.77
C PRO A 180 6.33 12.42 11.36
N HIS A 181 6.55 13.37 10.45
CA HIS A 181 6.21 13.20 9.05
C HIS A 181 7.44 13.57 8.20
N PRO A 182 7.85 12.71 7.24
CA PRO A 182 9.04 12.95 6.41
C PRO A 182 8.97 14.23 5.54
N PHE A 183 7.84 14.94 5.57
CA PHE A 183 7.60 16.19 4.84
C PHE A 183 7.15 17.34 5.74
N ASP A 184 7.03 17.14 7.05
CA ASP A 184 6.68 18.20 8.00
C ASP A 184 7.93 18.67 8.74
N SER A 185 8.28 19.94 8.58
CA SER A 185 9.61 20.51 8.88
C SER A 185 9.52 21.75 9.75
N HIS A 186 8.47 21.91 10.54
CA HIS A 186 8.38 23.03 11.48
C HIS A 186 9.42 22.86 12.61
N PRO A 187 10.04 23.95 13.08
CA PRO A 187 10.83 23.90 14.31
C PRO A 187 9.94 23.42 15.47
N PRO A 188 10.51 22.72 16.47
CA PRO A 188 9.79 22.41 17.69
C PRO A 188 9.14 23.66 18.28
N MET A 189 7.95 23.51 18.85
CA MET A 189 7.18 24.61 19.44
C MET A 189 7.99 25.37 20.48
N SER A 190 8.77 24.65 21.29
CA SER A 190 9.73 25.22 22.24
C SER A 190 10.77 26.15 21.58
N ALA A 191 11.31 25.78 20.42
CA ALA A 191 12.26 26.59 19.67
C ALA A 191 11.62 27.85 19.07
N ARG A 192 10.36 27.77 18.61
CA ARG A 192 9.60 28.94 18.12
C ARG A 192 9.31 29.94 19.24
N ILE A 193 8.90 29.45 20.41
CA ILE A 193 8.65 30.29 21.60
C ILE A 193 9.94 30.96 22.09
N GLU A 194 11.06 30.22 22.13
CA GLU A 194 12.36 30.77 22.52
C GLU A 194 12.83 31.85 21.54
N ALA A 195 12.65 31.66 20.23
CA ALA A 195 13.00 32.65 19.21
C ALA A 195 12.17 33.95 19.32
N LEU A 196 10.96 33.87 19.88
CA LEU A 196 10.14 35.04 20.22
C LEU A 196 10.61 35.77 21.50
N GLY A 197 11.65 35.27 22.16
CA GLY A 197 12.19 35.82 23.41
C GLY A 197 11.37 35.43 24.65
N LEU A 198 10.53 34.41 24.55
CA LEU A 198 9.66 33.94 25.62
C LEU A 198 10.16 32.63 26.22
N LYS A 199 9.70 32.34 27.44
CA LYS A 199 9.80 31.00 28.03
C LYS A 199 8.41 30.37 27.98
N ALA A 200 8.35 29.08 27.66
CA ALA A 200 7.13 28.29 27.78
C ALA A 200 6.86 27.99 29.27
N ASP A 201 6.53 29.03 30.03
CA ASP A 201 6.17 28.90 31.44
C ASP A 201 4.71 28.46 31.62
N GLU A 202 4.37 28.08 32.85
CA GLU A 202 3.04 27.58 33.20
C GLU A 202 1.93 28.58 32.83
N ALA A 203 2.19 29.89 32.98
CA ALA A 203 1.22 30.93 32.64
C ALA A 203 0.90 30.98 31.14
N LEU A 204 1.91 30.92 30.27
CA LEU A 204 1.71 30.90 28.81
C LEU A 204 0.98 29.63 28.35
N LEU A 205 1.33 28.48 28.93
CA LEU A 205 0.73 27.19 28.60
C LEU A 205 -0.72 27.10 29.07
N ASP A 206 -1.00 27.55 30.30
CA ASP A 206 -2.35 27.64 30.84
C ASP A 206 -3.22 28.56 29.99
N GLN A 207 -2.67 29.71 29.56
CA GLN A 207 -3.38 30.63 28.68
C GLN A 207 -3.71 29.98 27.33
N ALA A 208 -2.77 29.26 26.74
CA ALA A 208 -2.98 28.59 25.45
C ALA A 208 -4.00 27.45 25.54
N GLY A 209 -3.92 26.64 26.61
CA GLY A 209 -4.81 25.53 26.90
C GLY A 209 -6.18 25.93 27.46
N ALA A 210 -6.36 27.19 27.89
CA ALA A 210 -7.58 27.65 28.52
C ALA A 210 -8.83 27.42 27.66
N ARG A 211 -9.94 27.10 28.33
CA ARG A 211 -11.27 26.96 27.73
C ARG A 211 -11.62 28.21 26.90
N ALA A 212 -12.26 28.03 25.76
CA ALA A 212 -12.70 29.14 24.92
C ALA A 212 -13.74 30.03 25.66
N PRO A 213 -13.57 31.37 25.62
CA PRO A 213 -14.56 32.34 26.10
C PRO A 213 -15.94 32.20 25.43
N GLU A 214 -16.98 32.80 26.03
CA GLU A 214 -18.35 32.79 25.47
C GLU A 214 -18.47 33.59 24.16
N ASP A 215 -17.65 34.62 24.00
CA ASP A 215 -17.61 35.53 22.84
C ASP A 215 -16.54 35.15 21.81
N PHE A 216 -15.98 33.94 21.89
CA PHE A 216 -14.84 33.54 21.07
C PHE A 216 -15.15 33.36 19.58
N GLU A 217 -16.44 33.31 19.22
CA GLU A 217 -16.92 33.28 17.83
C GLU A 217 -16.93 34.68 17.17
N VAL A 218 -16.65 35.76 17.93
CA VAL A 218 -16.67 37.15 17.43
C VAL A 218 -15.74 37.35 16.23
N THR A 219 -14.54 36.75 16.22
CA THR A 219 -13.63 36.84 15.08
C THR A 219 -14.28 36.37 13.78
N LEU A 220 -15.03 35.27 13.83
CA LEU A 220 -15.73 34.72 12.66
C LEU A 220 -16.90 35.62 12.25
N ILE A 221 -17.67 36.13 13.20
CA ILE A 221 -18.83 36.99 12.96
C ILE A 221 -18.39 38.34 12.36
N ASP A 222 -17.30 38.92 12.85
CA ASP A 222 -16.80 40.22 12.39
C ASP A 222 -16.09 40.13 11.04
N ALA A 223 -15.49 38.98 10.71
CA ALA A 223 -14.77 38.79 9.46
C ALA A 223 -15.69 38.65 8.23
N PHE A 224 -16.95 38.25 8.41
CA PHE A 224 -17.87 37.95 7.31
C PHE A 224 -19.23 38.60 7.48
N ALA A 225 -19.79 39.16 6.40
CA ALA A 225 -21.09 39.82 6.42
C ALA A 225 -22.25 38.90 6.88
N ASP A 226 -22.18 37.60 6.58
CA ASP A 226 -23.12 36.58 7.06
C ASP A 226 -22.37 35.26 7.31
N ALA A 227 -21.65 35.20 8.43
CA ALA A 227 -20.88 34.02 8.82
C ALA A 227 -21.73 32.74 8.96
N PRO A 228 -22.95 32.77 9.55
CA PRO A 228 -23.80 31.57 9.62
C PRO A 228 -24.23 31.04 8.25
N ALA A 229 -24.60 31.91 7.29
CA ALA A 229 -24.94 31.44 5.96
C ALA A 229 -23.72 30.89 5.21
N LEU A 230 -22.55 31.52 5.38
CA LEU A 230 -21.31 31.03 4.80
C LEU A 230 -20.95 29.64 5.34
N SER A 231 -21.06 29.43 6.66
CA SER A 231 -20.78 28.14 7.28
C SER A 231 -21.68 27.03 6.75
N ARG A 232 -23.00 27.24 6.73
CA ARG A 232 -23.95 26.24 6.23
C ARG A 232 -23.70 25.90 4.76
N ARG A 233 -23.38 26.90 3.93
CA ARG A 233 -23.06 26.68 2.52
C ARG A 233 -21.80 25.82 2.36
N LEU A 234 -20.70 26.18 3.03
CA LEU A 234 -19.45 25.42 2.96
C LEU A 234 -19.60 24.01 3.53
N THR A 235 -20.39 23.85 4.59
CA THR A 235 -20.74 22.54 5.14
C THR A 235 -21.47 21.71 4.08
N ALA A 236 -22.52 22.25 3.46
CA ALA A 236 -23.25 21.56 2.41
C ALA A 236 -22.35 21.15 1.22
N ASP A 237 -21.43 22.02 0.80
CA ASP A 237 -20.48 21.75 -0.29
C ASP A 237 -19.50 20.61 0.05
N VAL A 238 -18.93 20.63 1.26
CA VAL A 238 -18.03 19.57 1.74
C VAL A 238 -18.76 18.23 1.82
N PHE A 239 -19.96 18.21 2.39
CA PHE A 239 -20.77 17.00 2.48
C PHE A 239 -21.24 16.48 1.12
N ALA A 240 -21.55 17.37 0.17
CA ALA A 240 -21.84 16.98 -1.20
C ALA A 240 -20.64 16.27 -1.85
N LYS A 241 -19.42 16.79 -1.62
CA LYS A 241 -18.18 16.16 -2.10
C LYS A 241 -17.93 14.80 -1.44
N PHE A 242 -18.08 14.69 -0.12
CA PHE A 242 -17.94 13.40 0.57
C PHE A 242 -18.97 12.37 0.09
N ARG A 243 -20.22 12.78 -0.15
CA ARG A 243 -21.24 11.90 -0.75
C ARG A 243 -20.84 11.45 -2.15
N GLN A 244 -20.29 12.33 -2.98
CA GLN A 244 -19.80 11.99 -4.31
C GLN A 244 -18.63 11.01 -4.27
N GLU A 245 -17.63 11.27 -3.43
CA GLU A 245 -16.47 10.38 -3.23
C GLU A 245 -16.91 9.01 -2.70
N ARG A 246 -17.81 8.99 -1.70
CA ARG A 246 -18.39 7.75 -1.18
C ARG A 246 -19.17 6.99 -2.25
N ALA A 247 -19.97 7.67 -3.08
CA ALA A 247 -20.70 7.05 -4.17
C ALA A 247 -19.77 6.43 -5.22
N MET A 248 -18.66 7.10 -5.56
CA MET A 248 -17.63 6.57 -6.46
C MET A 248 -16.96 5.32 -5.88
N ILE A 249 -16.57 5.35 -4.60
CA ILE A 249 -15.99 4.19 -3.90
C ILE A 249 -16.98 3.02 -3.92
N VAL A 250 -18.23 3.24 -3.50
CA VAL A 250 -19.28 2.21 -3.49
C VAL A 250 -19.50 1.65 -4.90
N SER A 251 -19.47 2.48 -5.95
CA SER A 251 -19.59 2.01 -7.34
C SER A 251 -18.43 1.09 -7.74
N GLN A 252 -17.19 1.45 -7.41
CA GLN A 252 -16.01 0.60 -7.69
C GLN A 252 -16.06 -0.72 -6.90
N LEU A 253 -16.51 -0.68 -5.65
CA LEU A 253 -16.72 -1.90 -4.86
C LEU A 253 -17.78 -2.79 -5.50
N ARG A 254 -18.90 -2.22 -5.96
CA ARG A 254 -19.96 -2.98 -6.66
C ARG A 254 -19.49 -3.59 -7.97
N GLU A 255 -18.66 -2.88 -8.73
CA GLU A 255 -18.04 -3.43 -9.95
C GLU A 255 -17.20 -4.67 -9.63
N ASN A 256 -16.43 -4.64 -8.55
CA ASN A 256 -15.65 -5.79 -8.08
C ASN A 256 -16.52 -6.97 -7.59
N THR A 257 -17.82 -6.77 -7.31
CA THR A 257 -18.75 -7.84 -6.93
C THR A 257 -19.67 -8.30 -8.06
N GLN A 258 -19.71 -7.60 -9.20
CA GLN A 258 -20.61 -7.93 -10.31
C GLN A 258 -20.24 -9.22 -11.02
N LYS A 259 -18.94 -9.49 -11.21
CA LYS A 259 -18.48 -10.76 -11.77
C LYS A 259 -18.57 -11.80 -10.64
N PRO A 260 -19.41 -12.85 -10.77
CA PRO A 260 -19.50 -13.88 -9.75
C PRO A 260 -18.14 -14.59 -9.62
N VAL A 261 -17.77 -14.92 -8.39
CA VAL A 261 -16.58 -15.75 -8.13
C VAL A 261 -16.95 -17.19 -8.44
N GLU A 262 -16.43 -17.72 -9.53
CA GLU A 262 -16.61 -19.13 -9.89
C GLU A 262 -15.75 -20.01 -8.98
N THR A 263 -16.32 -21.15 -8.58
CA THR A 263 -15.58 -22.15 -7.80
C THR A 263 -14.63 -22.90 -8.73
N TRP A 264 -13.33 -22.75 -8.49
CA TRP A 264 -12.30 -23.41 -9.28
C TRP A 264 -11.50 -24.39 -8.44
N GLU A 265 -11.31 -25.59 -8.97
CA GLU A 265 -10.38 -26.58 -8.44
C GLU A 265 -9.17 -26.69 -9.37
N PHE A 266 -7.98 -26.45 -8.83
CA PHE A 266 -6.75 -26.43 -9.61
C PHE A 266 -5.92 -27.67 -9.34
N SER A 267 -5.55 -28.36 -10.42
CA SER A 267 -4.69 -29.53 -10.40
C SER A 267 -3.33 -29.22 -11.05
N GLU A 268 -2.29 -29.92 -10.59
CA GLU A 268 -0.94 -29.74 -11.14
C GLU A 268 -0.80 -30.57 -12.42
N GLY A 269 -0.44 -29.91 -13.52
CA GLY A 269 -0.18 -30.59 -14.78
C GLY A 269 1.08 -31.45 -14.72
N PRO A 270 1.20 -32.47 -15.58
CA PRO A 270 2.40 -33.32 -15.62
C PRO A 270 3.64 -32.48 -15.89
N THR A 271 4.55 -32.44 -14.92
CA THR A 271 5.81 -31.67 -14.97
C THR A 271 6.97 -32.64 -15.18
N GLY A 272 7.69 -32.50 -16.30
CA GLY A 272 8.94 -33.22 -16.59
C GLY A 272 8.80 -34.71 -16.95
N LEU A 273 7.79 -35.42 -16.43
CA LEU A 273 7.60 -36.85 -16.70
C LEU A 273 7.41 -37.13 -18.19
N LEU A 274 6.64 -36.33 -18.95
CA LEU A 274 6.50 -36.55 -20.40
C LEU A 274 7.83 -36.41 -21.17
N SER A 275 8.72 -35.53 -20.73
CA SER A 275 10.05 -35.35 -21.36
C SER A 275 11.01 -36.50 -21.00
N LEU A 276 10.97 -36.96 -19.74
CA LEU A 276 11.68 -38.14 -19.27
C LEU A 276 11.13 -39.42 -19.90
N LEU A 277 9.82 -39.54 -20.05
CA LEU A 277 9.14 -40.67 -20.71
C LEU A 277 9.41 -40.69 -22.20
N ASN A 278 9.50 -39.54 -22.87
CA ASN A 278 9.97 -39.47 -24.25
C ASN A 278 11.44 -39.91 -24.35
N GLY A 279 12.30 -39.52 -23.40
CA GLY A 279 13.69 -39.97 -23.32
C GLY A 279 13.85 -41.48 -23.02
N HIS A 280 13.05 -42.02 -22.09
CA HIS A 280 13.03 -43.43 -21.72
C HIS A 280 12.40 -44.30 -22.81
N ALA A 281 11.31 -43.83 -23.45
CA ALA A 281 10.73 -44.49 -24.61
C ALA A 281 11.71 -44.49 -25.80
N PHE A 282 12.45 -43.39 -26.00
CA PHE A 282 13.51 -43.33 -27.00
C PHE A 282 14.66 -44.30 -26.70
N ALA A 283 15.10 -44.38 -25.44
CA ALA A 283 16.12 -45.35 -25.00
C ALA A 283 15.65 -46.81 -25.18
N GLY A 284 14.40 -47.12 -24.84
CA GLY A 284 13.79 -48.43 -25.08
C GLY A 284 13.66 -48.77 -26.57
N MET A 285 13.29 -47.79 -27.40
CA MET A 285 13.23 -47.94 -28.86
C MET A 285 14.63 -48.15 -29.48
N MET A 286 15.67 -47.49 -28.95
CA MET A 286 17.06 -47.72 -29.35
C MET A 286 17.54 -49.13 -29.00
N LEU A 287 17.25 -49.61 -27.79
CA LEU A 287 17.58 -51.00 -27.39
C LEU A 287 16.87 -52.03 -28.27
N ALA A 288 15.60 -51.78 -28.61
CA ALA A 288 14.86 -52.62 -29.54
C ALA A 288 15.45 -52.58 -30.96
N ALA A 289 15.78 -51.39 -31.48
CA ALA A 289 16.38 -51.23 -32.81
C ALA A 289 17.76 -51.92 -32.90
N ILE A 290 18.60 -51.82 -31.86
CA ILE A 290 19.90 -52.50 -31.81
C ILE A 290 19.71 -54.02 -31.77
N GLY A 291 18.82 -54.54 -30.93
CA GLY A 291 18.50 -55.97 -30.88
C GLY A 291 17.98 -56.49 -32.23
N PHE A 292 17.12 -55.73 -32.90
CA PHE A 292 16.60 -56.08 -34.23
C PHE A 292 17.70 -56.05 -35.31
N ALA A 293 18.55 -55.03 -35.32
CA ALA A 293 19.66 -54.93 -36.28
C ALA A 293 20.67 -56.08 -36.11
N MET A 294 20.95 -56.51 -34.87
CA MET A 294 21.76 -57.68 -34.58
C MET A 294 21.12 -58.96 -35.15
N LEU A 295 19.80 -59.15 -34.96
CA LEU A 295 19.06 -60.29 -35.50
C LEU A 295 19.03 -60.29 -37.03
N ALA A 296 18.80 -59.13 -37.66
CA ALA A 296 18.79 -58.99 -39.12
C ALA A 296 20.17 -59.23 -39.75
N GLY A 297 21.24 -58.72 -39.13
CA GLY A 297 22.62 -58.95 -39.58
C GLY A 297 23.06 -60.42 -39.46
N LEU A 298 22.56 -61.14 -38.46
CA LEU A 298 22.76 -62.60 -38.32
C LEU A 298 22.01 -63.39 -39.39
N TRP A 299 20.82 -62.93 -39.81
CA TRP A 299 20.04 -63.56 -40.87
C TRP A 299 20.68 -63.39 -42.26
N MET A 300 21.44 -62.32 -42.49
CA MET A 300 22.13 -62.04 -43.76
C MET A 300 23.51 -62.74 -43.90
N ARG A 301 24.02 -63.44 -42.87
CA ARG A 301 25.30 -64.17 -42.93
C ARG A 301 25.07 -65.67 -43.11
N PRO A 302 25.59 -66.32 -44.17
CA PRO A 302 25.24 -67.68 -44.56
C PRO A 302 25.91 -68.81 -43.74
N ASP A 303 26.75 -68.48 -42.76
CA ASP A 303 27.44 -69.49 -41.92
C ASP A 303 26.77 -69.58 -40.54
N HIS A 304 25.74 -70.43 -40.44
CA HIS A 304 24.86 -70.53 -39.25
C HIS A 304 25.41 -71.43 -38.13
N ARG A 305 26.72 -71.64 -38.04
CA ARG A 305 27.29 -72.47 -36.97
C ARG A 305 27.35 -71.70 -35.63
N GLU A 306 26.38 -72.04 -34.79
CA GLU A 306 26.35 -71.93 -33.31
C GLU A 306 26.70 -70.58 -32.68
N ASN A 307 25.92 -69.53 -33.00
CA ASN A 307 25.91 -68.29 -32.21
C ASN A 307 24.61 -68.11 -31.41
N TRP A 308 24.13 -69.18 -30.78
CA TRP A 308 22.91 -69.18 -29.95
C TRP A 308 22.95 -68.14 -28.82
N VAL A 309 24.14 -67.86 -28.28
CA VAL A 309 24.35 -66.82 -27.25
C VAL A 309 24.09 -65.42 -27.79
N VAL A 310 24.47 -65.15 -29.04
CA VAL A 310 24.26 -63.83 -29.67
C VAL A 310 22.80 -63.63 -30.03
N ILE A 311 22.15 -64.68 -30.53
CA ILE A 311 20.71 -64.67 -30.85
C ILE A 311 19.88 -64.46 -29.58
N SER A 312 20.17 -65.21 -28.51
CA SER A 312 19.44 -65.08 -27.24
C SER A 312 19.66 -63.71 -26.59
N GLY A 313 20.87 -63.17 -26.65
CA GLY A 313 21.18 -61.81 -26.19
C GLY A 313 20.41 -60.73 -26.97
N ALA A 314 20.34 -60.86 -28.30
CA ALA A 314 19.63 -59.89 -29.15
C ALA A 314 18.10 -59.93 -28.94
N VAL A 315 17.52 -61.12 -28.79
CA VAL A 315 16.09 -61.27 -28.46
C VAL A 315 15.79 -60.71 -27.06
N ALA A 316 16.64 -61.01 -26.06
CA ALA A 316 16.47 -60.48 -24.71
C ALA A 316 16.53 -58.95 -24.69
N MET A 317 17.46 -58.34 -25.43
CA MET A 317 17.54 -56.88 -25.57
C MET A 317 16.33 -56.29 -26.27
N PHE A 318 15.83 -56.93 -27.34
CA PHE A 318 14.62 -56.48 -28.03
C PHE A 318 13.40 -56.50 -27.11
N VAL A 319 13.18 -57.62 -26.42
CA VAL A 319 12.07 -57.81 -25.48
C VAL A 319 12.18 -56.83 -24.31
N ALA A 320 13.38 -56.64 -23.75
CA ALA A 320 13.62 -55.66 -22.69
C ALA A 320 13.32 -54.23 -23.16
N GLY A 321 13.74 -53.85 -24.38
CA GLY A 321 13.43 -52.56 -24.98
C GLY A 321 11.93 -52.33 -25.16
N VAL A 322 11.19 -53.33 -25.66
CA VAL A 322 9.73 -53.26 -25.83
C VAL A 322 9.02 -53.18 -24.47
N LEU A 323 9.38 -54.01 -23.51
CA LEU A 323 8.80 -53.99 -22.16
C LEU A 323 9.09 -52.67 -21.45
N TYR A 324 10.27 -52.08 -21.65
CA TYR A 324 10.63 -50.79 -21.09
C TYR A 324 9.79 -49.64 -21.69
N VAL A 325 9.51 -49.67 -23.00
CA VAL A 325 8.58 -48.73 -23.64
C VAL A 325 7.16 -48.85 -23.08
N PHE A 326 6.69 -50.07 -22.82
CA PHE A 326 5.37 -50.29 -22.19
C PHE A 326 5.32 -49.84 -20.73
N TYR A 327 6.40 -50.08 -19.97
CA TYR A 327 6.54 -49.60 -18.59
C TYR A 327 6.57 -48.07 -18.52
N ALA A 328 7.33 -47.43 -19.42
CA ALA A 328 7.38 -45.98 -19.56
C ALA A 328 6.04 -45.37 -19.99
N ARG A 329 5.16 -46.13 -20.67
CA ARG A 329 3.81 -45.65 -21.01
C ARG A 329 2.82 -45.68 -19.85
N ARG A 330 3.15 -46.24 -18.68
CA ARG A 330 2.26 -46.18 -17.52
C ARG A 330 2.22 -44.73 -16.97
N PRO A 331 1.02 -44.17 -16.73
CA PRO A 331 0.92 -42.87 -16.09
C PRO A 331 1.50 -42.96 -14.67
N PHE A 332 2.58 -42.23 -14.41
CA PHE A 332 3.15 -42.10 -13.07
C PHE A 332 2.76 -40.73 -12.49
N GLY A 333 1.83 -40.75 -11.54
CA GLY A 333 1.48 -39.58 -10.74
C GLY A 333 -0.02 -39.28 -10.76
N ASP A 334 -0.59 -39.07 -9.58
CA ASP A 334 -1.90 -38.44 -9.40
C ASP A 334 -1.87 -37.05 -10.02
N THR A 335 -2.27 -36.96 -11.29
CA THR A 335 -2.39 -35.71 -12.03
C THR A 335 -3.78 -35.08 -11.89
N ASP A 336 -4.74 -35.79 -11.30
CA ASP A 336 -6.13 -35.32 -11.20
C ASP A 336 -6.51 -34.80 -9.81
N GLU A 337 -5.64 -34.93 -8.80
CA GLU A 337 -5.95 -34.43 -7.46
C GLU A 337 -5.77 -32.90 -7.36
N PRO A 338 -6.83 -32.14 -7.02
CA PRO A 338 -6.74 -30.69 -6.87
C PRO A 338 -5.86 -30.33 -5.68
N PHE A 339 -4.94 -29.38 -5.86
CA PHE A 339 -4.05 -28.89 -4.79
C PHE A 339 -4.57 -27.62 -4.12
N PHE A 340 -5.35 -26.83 -4.86
CA PHE A 340 -5.87 -25.54 -4.42
C PHE A 340 -7.28 -25.33 -4.96
N GLN A 341 -8.14 -24.75 -4.13
CA GLN A 341 -9.52 -24.44 -4.50
C GLN A 341 -9.83 -22.98 -4.18
N ILE A 342 -10.46 -22.29 -5.13
CA ILE A 342 -11.06 -20.98 -4.93
C ILE A 342 -12.54 -21.19 -4.67
N ALA A 343 -13.04 -20.59 -3.60
CA ALA A 343 -14.46 -20.42 -3.33
C ALA A 343 -14.76 -18.93 -3.14
N GLU A 344 -16.05 -18.59 -3.02
CA GLU A 344 -16.52 -17.21 -2.95
C GLU A 344 -15.89 -16.42 -1.80
N ASP A 345 -15.90 -16.97 -0.57
CA ASP A 345 -15.44 -16.29 0.65
C ASP A 345 -14.16 -16.89 1.25
N SER A 346 -13.60 -17.93 0.63
CA SER A 346 -12.40 -18.59 1.10
C SER A 346 -11.61 -19.26 -0.01
N CYS A 347 -10.39 -19.66 0.31
CA CYS A 347 -9.65 -20.64 -0.49
C CYS A 347 -9.24 -21.83 0.37
N GLN A 348 -9.02 -22.97 -0.26
CA GLN A 348 -8.59 -24.18 0.41
C GLN A 348 -7.21 -24.61 -0.10
N PHE A 349 -6.32 -24.91 0.84
CA PHE A 349 -5.02 -25.50 0.55
C PHE A 349 -5.07 -26.97 0.95
N ARG A 350 -5.09 -27.88 -0.03
CA ARG A 350 -5.17 -29.32 0.26
C ARG A 350 -3.97 -29.82 1.04
N ASP A 351 -2.78 -29.33 0.68
CA ASP A 351 -1.51 -29.63 1.34
C ASP A 351 -1.46 -29.21 2.81
N LEU A 352 -2.28 -28.26 3.25
CA LEU A 352 -2.34 -27.82 4.64
C LEU A 352 -3.58 -28.36 5.37
N GLU A 353 -4.45 -29.07 4.64
CA GLU A 353 -5.76 -29.57 5.07
C GLU A 353 -6.59 -28.48 5.77
N THR A 354 -6.58 -27.27 5.20
CA THR A 354 -7.20 -26.11 5.85
C THR A 354 -7.84 -25.16 4.84
N THR A 355 -8.82 -24.41 5.33
CA THR A 355 -9.54 -23.38 4.58
C THR A 355 -9.14 -22.03 5.15
N LEU A 356 -8.70 -21.13 4.26
CA LEU A 356 -8.32 -19.77 4.57
C LEU A 356 -9.45 -18.82 4.12
N PRO A 357 -10.12 -18.11 5.04
CA PRO A 357 -11.02 -17.03 4.69
C PRO A 357 -10.29 -15.91 3.94
N TRP A 358 -10.89 -15.37 2.87
CA TRP A 358 -10.27 -14.25 2.13
C TRP A 358 -10.06 -13.00 3.01
N ASN A 359 -10.91 -12.82 4.02
CA ASN A 359 -10.81 -11.70 4.96
C ASN A 359 -9.55 -11.74 5.85
N ASP A 360 -8.90 -12.90 5.99
CA ASP A 360 -7.67 -13.06 6.78
C ASP A 360 -6.40 -12.75 5.96
N VAL A 361 -6.53 -12.58 4.65
CA VAL A 361 -5.43 -12.23 3.73
C VAL A 361 -5.21 -10.72 3.76
N GLU A 362 -4.01 -10.31 4.16
CA GLU A 362 -3.52 -8.93 4.17
C GLU A 362 -2.99 -8.52 2.79
N ASP A 363 -2.19 -9.37 2.15
CA ASP A 363 -1.61 -9.09 0.84
C ASP A 363 -1.36 -10.37 0.02
N LEU A 364 -1.25 -10.21 -1.29
CA LEU A 364 -1.00 -11.29 -2.26
C LEU A 364 0.12 -10.87 -3.21
N SER A 365 1.18 -11.68 -3.27
CA SER A 365 2.25 -11.51 -4.26
C SER A 365 2.45 -12.79 -5.07
N ALA A 366 2.85 -12.64 -6.33
CA ALA A 366 3.16 -13.75 -7.21
C ALA A 366 4.48 -13.48 -7.95
N VAL A 367 5.34 -14.48 -8.00
CA VAL A 367 6.64 -14.43 -8.69
C VAL A 367 6.80 -15.68 -9.54
N GLU A 368 7.17 -15.49 -10.81
CA GLU A 368 7.46 -16.58 -11.73
C GLU A 368 8.98 -16.81 -11.82
N ASN A 369 9.48 -17.88 -11.20
CA ASN A 369 10.88 -18.27 -11.26
C ASN A 369 11.01 -19.80 -11.27
N ASN A 370 11.17 -20.37 -12.47
CA ASN A 370 11.19 -21.81 -12.71
C ASN A 370 9.95 -22.54 -12.14
N GLY A 371 8.78 -21.89 -12.32
CA GLY A 371 7.50 -22.22 -11.71
C GLY A 371 6.86 -20.96 -11.12
N LEU A 372 5.57 -21.04 -10.82
CA LEU A 372 4.83 -19.96 -10.18
C LEU A 372 4.90 -20.12 -8.66
N SER A 373 5.31 -19.06 -7.97
CA SER A 373 5.20 -18.94 -6.51
C SER A 373 4.17 -17.89 -6.16
N VAL A 374 3.13 -18.25 -5.41
CA VAL A 374 2.12 -17.32 -4.88
C VAL A 374 2.27 -17.27 -3.37
N ALA A 375 2.43 -16.07 -2.82
CA ALA A 375 2.56 -15.83 -1.38
C ALA A 375 1.35 -15.03 -0.88
N PHE A 376 0.71 -15.58 0.15
CA PHE A 376 -0.41 -14.96 0.87
C PHE A 376 0.11 -14.47 2.21
N LEU A 377 0.15 -13.16 2.41
CA LEU A 377 0.42 -12.56 3.71
C LEU A 377 -0.88 -12.50 4.51
N LEU A 378 -0.85 -13.00 5.74
CA LEU A 378 -2.00 -13.02 6.64
C LEU A 378 -1.95 -11.84 7.59
N LYS A 379 -3.11 -11.28 7.95
CA LYS A 379 -3.24 -10.21 8.95
C LYS A 379 -2.67 -10.62 10.32
N GLU A 380 -2.25 -9.65 11.12
CA GLU A 380 -1.67 -9.92 12.44
C GLU A 380 -2.69 -10.56 13.39
N GLU A 381 -3.97 -10.21 13.24
CA GLU A 381 -5.08 -10.73 14.06
C GLU A 381 -5.64 -12.05 13.54
N ALA A 382 -5.17 -12.56 12.40
CA ALA A 382 -5.69 -13.78 11.78
C ALA A 382 -5.36 -15.00 12.65
N GLN A 383 -6.39 -15.69 13.13
CA GLN A 383 -6.24 -16.92 13.94
C GLN A 383 -6.07 -18.17 13.06
N PHE A 384 -5.15 -18.10 12.11
CA PHE A 384 -4.92 -19.18 11.16
C PHE A 384 -4.04 -20.29 11.77
N ARG A 385 -4.59 -21.50 11.90
CA ARG A 385 -3.90 -22.68 12.44
C ARG A 385 -4.09 -23.87 11.50
N PRO A 386 -3.16 -24.11 10.54
CA PRO A 386 -3.28 -25.24 9.63
C PRO A 386 -3.03 -26.56 10.37
N ALA A 387 -3.59 -27.66 9.87
CA ALA A 387 -3.37 -28.99 10.46
C ALA A 387 -1.90 -29.44 10.34
N GLN A 388 -1.23 -28.98 9.26
CA GLN A 388 0.19 -29.16 9.03
C GLN A 388 0.82 -27.87 8.48
N SER A 389 2.08 -27.59 8.82
CA SER A 389 2.77 -26.35 8.42
C SER A 389 3.47 -26.45 7.06
N SER A 390 3.51 -27.63 6.44
CA SER A 390 4.14 -27.83 5.15
C SER A 390 3.53 -29.04 4.45
N GLY A 391 3.36 -28.93 3.14
CA GLY A 391 3.02 -30.03 2.24
C GLY A 391 3.91 -30.01 0.99
N LYS A 392 3.44 -30.65 -0.08
CA LYS A 392 4.23 -30.85 -1.31
C LYS A 392 4.51 -29.55 -2.07
N ARG A 393 3.53 -28.64 -2.09
CA ARG A 393 3.50 -27.39 -2.86
C ARG A 393 3.33 -26.18 -1.96
N THR A 394 2.67 -26.36 -0.81
CA THR A 394 2.32 -25.26 0.10
C THR A 394 3.11 -25.33 1.39
N ARG A 395 3.58 -24.18 1.88
CA ARG A 395 4.25 -24.04 3.18
C ARG A 395 3.70 -22.85 3.94
N TYR A 396 3.45 -23.02 5.22
CA TYR A 396 3.08 -21.96 6.15
C TYR A 396 4.28 -21.57 7.02
N ASP A 397 4.56 -20.28 7.11
CA ASP A 397 5.57 -19.67 7.97
C ASP A 397 4.85 -18.78 8.99
N ALA A 398 4.81 -19.23 10.25
CA ALA A 398 4.10 -18.53 11.32
C ALA A 398 4.80 -17.23 11.77
N GLU A 399 6.14 -17.18 11.70
CA GLU A 399 6.89 -15.97 12.07
C GLU A 399 6.65 -14.85 11.05
N LYS A 400 6.59 -15.22 9.77
CA LYS A 400 6.35 -14.26 8.67
C LYS A 400 4.87 -14.08 8.34
N ARG A 401 3.98 -14.82 9.01
CA ARG A 401 2.52 -14.85 8.71
C ARG A 401 2.24 -15.13 7.23
N THR A 402 3.03 -15.97 6.58
CA THR A 402 2.94 -16.16 5.13
C THR A 402 2.63 -17.60 4.76
N ILE A 403 1.71 -17.80 3.80
CA ILE A 403 1.52 -19.07 3.11
C ILE A 403 2.14 -18.94 1.73
N VAL A 404 3.11 -19.79 1.42
CA VAL A 404 3.78 -19.82 0.11
C VAL A 404 3.39 -21.09 -0.62
N MET A 405 2.78 -20.92 -1.79
CA MET A 405 2.38 -21.99 -2.70
C MET A 405 3.25 -21.96 -3.94
N ARG A 406 3.92 -23.08 -4.24
CA ARG A 406 4.79 -23.23 -5.42
C ARG A 406 4.25 -24.30 -6.35
N VAL A 407 3.99 -23.91 -7.60
CA VAL A 407 3.41 -24.77 -8.62
C VAL A 407 4.23 -24.67 -9.89
N LYS A 408 4.66 -25.81 -10.45
CA LYS A 408 5.46 -25.81 -11.68
C LYS A 408 4.62 -25.65 -12.94
N LYS A 409 3.43 -26.25 -12.97
CA LYS A 409 2.50 -26.17 -14.10
C LYS A 409 1.07 -26.38 -13.61
N ILE A 410 0.17 -25.48 -13.99
CA ILE A 410 -1.25 -25.58 -13.65
C ILE A 410 -1.96 -26.20 -14.85
N GLN A 411 -2.74 -27.25 -14.64
CA GLN A 411 -3.40 -27.97 -15.72
C GLN A 411 -4.48 -27.10 -16.36
N GLY A 412 -4.37 -26.81 -17.66
CA GLY A 412 -5.38 -26.03 -18.38
C GLY A 412 -5.33 -24.52 -18.18
N TRP A 413 -4.41 -24.00 -17.36
CA TRP A 413 -4.32 -22.58 -17.02
C TRP A 413 -2.94 -21.99 -17.33
N LYS A 414 -2.94 -20.74 -17.79
CA LYS A 414 -1.72 -19.91 -17.81
C LYS A 414 -1.45 -19.39 -16.39
N PRO A 415 -0.19 -19.26 -15.95
CA PRO A 415 0.16 -18.74 -14.61
C PRO A 415 -0.51 -17.39 -14.30
N GLN A 416 -0.49 -16.46 -15.26
CA GLN A 416 -1.11 -15.14 -15.10
C GLN A 416 -2.63 -15.22 -14.88
N ALA A 417 -3.35 -16.00 -15.68
CA ALA A 417 -4.80 -16.17 -15.54
C ALA A 417 -5.19 -16.79 -14.19
N PHE A 418 -4.36 -17.71 -13.67
CA PHE A 418 -4.55 -18.28 -12.35
C PHE A 418 -4.39 -17.23 -11.23
N VAL A 419 -3.35 -16.40 -11.28
CA VAL A 419 -3.15 -15.31 -10.31
C VAL A 419 -4.27 -14.28 -10.41
N GLU A 420 -4.74 -13.97 -11.62
CA GLU A 420 -5.86 -13.05 -11.85
C GLU A 420 -7.15 -13.54 -11.19
N GLU A 421 -7.46 -14.84 -11.26
CA GLU A 421 -8.65 -15.42 -10.60
C GLU A 421 -8.53 -15.43 -9.08
N ILE A 422 -7.34 -15.70 -8.52
CA ILE A 422 -7.09 -15.54 -7.07
C ILE A 422 -7.29 -14.08 -6.64
N GLY A 423 -6.70 -13.16 -7.38
CA GLY A 423 -6.81 -11.73 -7.11
C GLY A 423 -8.24 -11.22 -7.25
N HIS A 424 -9.00 -11.74 -8.22
CA HIS A 424 -10.41 -11.45 -8.39
C HIS A 424 -11.22 -11.89 -7.17
N ALA A 425 -11.11 -13.16 -6.74
CA ALA A 425 -11.81 -13.68 -5.56
C ALA A 425 -11.52 -12.86 -4.29
N LEU A 426 -10.24 -12.51 -4.07
CA LEU A 426 -9.81 -11.67 -2.94
C LEU A 426 -10.41 -10.25 -3.02
N ARG A 427 -10.35 -9.59 -4.18
CA ARG A 427 -10.94 -8.25 -4.37
C ARG A 427 -12.44 -8.26 -4.19
N SER A 428 -13.15 -9.26 -4.73
CA SER A 428 -14.60 -9.40 -4.59
C SER A 428 -15.00 -9.61 -3.13
N SER A 429 -14.29 -10.47 -2.38
CA SER A 429 -14.56 -10.68 -0.95
C SER A 429 -14.33 -9.41 -0.13
N ARG A 430 -13.21 -8.70 -0.36
CA ARG A 430 -12.93 -7.40 0.26
C ARG A 430 -14.00 -6.37 -0.06
N ALA A 431 -14.46 -6.34 -1.31
CA ALA A 431 -15.50 -5.42 -1.74
C ALA A 431 -16.84 -5.70 -1.05
N ARG A 432 -17.26 -6.96 -0.90
CA ARG A 432 -18.44 -7.33 -0.10
C ARG A 432 -18.30 -6.91 1.36
N SER A 433 -17.16 -7.18 1.99
CA SER A 433 -16.89 -6.77 3.37
C SER A 433 -16.92 -5.24 3.53
N ALA A 434 -16.39 -4.49 2.58
CA ALA A 434 -16.43 -3.03 2.59
C ALA A 434 -17.85 -2.48 2.37
N LEU A 435 -18.64 -3.04 1.45
CA LEU A 435 -20.03 -2.63 1.20
C LEU A 435 -20.93 -2.80 2.44
N LYS A 436 -20.68 -3.86 3.22
CA LYS A 436 -21.31 -4.09 4.53
C LYS A 436 -20.97 -2.98 5.52
N LEU A 437 -19.70 -2.59 5.61
CA LEU A 437 -19.25 -1.49 6.47
C LEU A 437 -19.88 -0.15 6.06
N PHE A 438 -20.06 0.09 4.77
CA PHE A 438 -20.75 1.28 4.27
C PHE A 438 -22.27 1.26 4.50
N GLY A 439 -22.84 0.19 5.06
CA GLY A 439 -24.28 0.04 5.28
C GLY A 439 -25.09 -0.02 3.99
N THR A 440 -24.46 -0.42 2.87
CA THR A 440 -25.06 -0.39 1.53
C THR A 440 -25.64 -1.73 1.07
N ASP A 441 -25.85 -2.67 1.99
CA ASP A 441 -26.51 -3.96 1.74
C ASP A 441 -28.00 -3.74 1.40
N THR A 442 -28.26 -3.38 0.16
CA THR A 442 -29.56 -3.59 -0.50
C THR A 442 -29.33 -4.12 -1.91
N ALA A 443 -29.74 -5.38 -2.08
CA ALA A 443 -29.93 -6.20 -3.28
C ALA A 443 -28.68 -6.73 -4.01
#